data_AF-A0A8X6LZ33-F1
#
_entry.id   AF-A0A8X6LZ33-F1
#
_cell.length_a   1.000
_cell.length_b   1.000
_cell.length_c   1.000
_cell.angle_alpha   90.00
_cell.angle_beta   90.00
_cell.angle_gamma   90.00
#
_symmetry.space_group_name_H-M   'P 1'
#
loop_
_entity.id
_entity.type
_entity.pdbx_description
1 polymer ?
#
loop_
_entity_poly.entity_id
_entity_poly.type
_entity_poly.pdbx_seq_one_letter_code
_entity_poly.pdbx_strand_id
1 'polypeptide(L)'
;MIDLEIAFKEMDFNKSIGMDGIHGQMFVNLSQMGRSFLLGICNTSWNDGKLPRDWKETHSIPIRKKNLTNQLMTPAVIDQSHQHLVQTHGEDCLA
;
A
#
# COMPACT_ATOMS: atom_id res chain seq x y z
N MET A 1 2.78 -2.46 -23.55
CA MET A 1 4.24 -2.62 -23.30
C MET A 1 4.89 -1.26 -23.04
N ILE A 2 4.69 -0.27 -23.93
CA ILE A 2 5.21 1.09 -23.76
C ILE A 2 4.86 1.70 -22.40
N ASP A 3 3.60 1.61 -21.96
CA ASP A 3 3.16 2.22 -20.68
C ASP A 3 3.89 1.65 -19.46
N LEU A 4 4.16 0.34 -19.45
CA LEU A 4 4.89 -0.30 -18.36
C LEU A 4 6.36 0.14 -18.33
N GLU A 5 6.97 0.31 -19.50
CA GLU A 5 8.36 0.78 -19.60
C GLU A 5 8.51 2.23 -19.16
N ILE A 6 7.54 3.09 -19.47
CA ILE A 6 7.50 4.48 -18.98
C ILE A 6 7.37 4.48 -17.46
N ALA A 7 6.43 3.70 -16.91
CA ALA A 7 6.25 3.60 -15.46
C ALA A 7 7.52 3.11 -14.74
N PHE A 8 8.27 2.17 -15.33
CA PHE A 8 9.53 1.69 -14.77
C PHE A 8 10.64 2.75 -14.82
N LYS A 9 10.66 3.65 -15.82
CA LYS A 9 11.63 4.74 -15.87
C LYS A 9 11.36 5.82 -14.83
N GLU A 10 10.10 6.04 -14.48
CA GLU A 10 9.68 7.08 -13.52
C GLU A 10 9.66 6.57 -12.07
N MET A 11 9.71 5.25 -11.86
CA MET A 11 9.66 4.64 -10.54
C MET A 11 10.92 4.88 -9.72
N ASP A 12 10.76 5.28 -8.46
CA ASP A 12 11.83 5.29 -7.46
C ASP A 12 11.98 3.90 -6.82
N PHE A 13 13.03 3.17 -7.21
CA PHE A 13 13.28 1.80 -6.73
C PHE A 13 13.76 1.71 -5.29
N ASN A 14 14.02 2.84 -4.62
CA ASN A 14 14.50 2.91 -3.24
C ASN A 14 13.38 3.20 -2.23
N LYS A 15 12.12 3.13 -2.67
CA LYS A 15 10.97 3.21 -1.76
C LYS A 15 10.93 2.01 -0.81
N SER A 16 10.30 2.23 0.34
CA SER A 16 10.02 1.19 1.32
C SER A 16 9.23 0.05 0.69
N ILE A 17 9.57 -1.17 1.09
CA ILE A 17 8.91 -2.41 0.66
C ILE A 17 7.47 -2.41 1.16
N GLY A 18 6.53 -2.85 0.31
CA GLY A 18 5.15 -3.12 0.70
C GLY A 18 5.01 -4.36 1.59
N MET A 19 3.78 -4.66 2.02
CA MET A 19 3.54 -5.86 2.82
C MET A 19 3.60 -7.16 2.01
N ASP A 20 3.56 -7.03 0.69
CA ASP A 20 3.83 -8.09 -0.28
C ASP A 20 5.31 -8.54 -0.26
N GLY A 21 6.21 -7.80 0.40
CA GLY A 21 7.64 -8.11 0.45
C GLY A 21 8.37 -7.82 -0.86
N ILE A 22 7.70 -7.19 -1.83
CA ILE A 22 8.28 -6.93 -3.16
C ILE A 22 9.08 -5.64 -3.10
N HIS A 23 10.40 -5.76 -3.27
CA HIS A 23 11.30 -4.60 -3.27
C HIS A 23 11.31 -3.94 -4.65
N GLY A 24 11.39 -2.61 -4.72
CA GLY A 24 11.51 -1.85 -5.97
C GLY A 24 12.62 -2.38 -6.91
N GLN A 25 13.80 -2.63 -6.35
CA GLN A 25 14.93 -3.30 -7.03
C GLN A 25 14.59 -4.63 -7.74
N MET A 26 13.55 -5.36 -7.34
CA MET A 26 13.12 -6.59 -8.04
C MET A 26 12.61 -6.29 -9.45
N PHE A 27 12.11 -5.07 -9.71
CA PHE A 27 11.64 -4.66 -11.03
C PHE A 27 12.78 -4.31 -12.01
N VAL A 28 13.98 -3.98 -11.51
CA VAL A 28 15.13 -3.57 -12.34
C VAL A 28 15.55 -4.69 -13.29
N ASN A 29 15.59 -5.93 -12.81
CA ASN A 29 16.03 -7.10 -13.58
C ASN A 29 14.89 -8.05 -13.95
N LEU A 30 13.65 -7.56 -13.95
CA LEU A 30 12.49 -8.39 -14.26
C LEU A 30 12.56 -8.90 -15.70
N SER A 31 12.42 -10.22 -15.87
CA SER A 31 12.43 -10.86 -17.19
C SER A 31 11.26 -10.38 -18.05
N GLN A 32 11.37 -10.55 -19.37
CA GLN A 32 10.30 -10.18 -20.29
C GLN A 32 8.96 -10.85 -19.94
N MET A 33 9.01 -12.13 -19.53
CA MET A 33 7.83 -12.87 -19.08
C MET A 33 7.21 -12.24 -17.81
N GLY A 34 8.04 -11.86 -16.83
CA GLY A 34 7.56 -11.19 -15.62
C GLY A 34 6.92 -9.83 -15.92
N ARG A 35 7.49 -9.07 -16.87
CA ARG A 35 6.93 -7.80 -17.33
C ARG A 35 5.57 -7.99 -17.99
N SER A 36 5.44 -8.99 -18.86
CA SER A 36 4.16 -9.34 -19.48
C SER A 36 3.11 -9.76 -18.45
N PHE A 37 3.51 -10.49 -17.41
CA PHE A 37 2.62 -10.90 -16.33
C PHE A 37 2.10 -9.68 -15.53
N LEU A 38 2.99 -8.77 -15.12
CA LEU A 38 2.60 -7.53 -14.43
C LEU A 38 1.66 -6.67 -15.27
N LEU A 39 1.99 -6.49 -16.55
CA LEU A 39 1.13 -5.75 -17.47
C LEU A 39 -0.24 -6.41 -17.59
N GLY A 40 -0.29 -7.74 -17.61
CA GLY A 40 -1.52 -8.52 -17.60
C GLY A 40 -2.41 -8.17 -16.40
N ILE A 41 -1.84 -8.19 -15.19
CA ILE A 41 -2.57 -7.83 -13.97
C ILE A 41 -3.13 -6.41 -14.05
N CYS A 42 -2.29 -5.43 -14.40
CA CYS A 42 -2.72 -4.03 -14.51
C CYS A 42 -3.86 -3.86 -15.53
N ASN A 43 -3.74 -4.49 -16.69
CA ASN A 43 -4.74 -4.41 -17.75
C ASN A 43 -6.04 -5.09 -17.35
N THR A 44 -5.99 -6.25 -16.68
CA THR A 44 -7.17 -6.91 -16.14
C THR A 44 -7.89 -6.01 -15.14
N SER A 45 -7.16 -5.42 -14.19
CA SER A 45 -7.74 -4.48 -13.22
C SER A 45 -8.34 -3.25 -13.87
N TRP A 46 -7.69 -2.71 -14.90
CA TRP A 46 -8.18 -1.55 -15.64
C TRP A 46 -9.46 -1.87 -16.43
N ASN A 47 -9.49 -3.00 -17.14
CA ASN A 47 -10.62 -3.38 -18.01
C ASN A 47 -11.84 -3.85 -17.21
N ASP A 48 -11.63 -4.62 -16.15
CA ASP A 48 -12.71 -5.18 -15.35
C ASP A 48 -13.23 -4.20 -14.29
N GLY A 49 -12.51 -3.10 -14.06
CA GLY A 49 -12.81 -2.13 -13.00
C GLY A 49 -12.66 -2.69 -11.58
N LYS A 50 -11.97 -3.82 -11.43
CA LYS A 50 -11.82 -4.55 -10.16
C LYS A 50 -10.36 -4.56 -9.73
N LEU A 51 -10.12 -4.03 -8.54
CA LEU A 51 -8.81 -4.09 -7.89
C LEU A 51 -8.70 -5.31 -6.98
N PRO A 52 -7.50 -5.94 -6.90
CA PRO A 52 -7.21 -6.93 -5.87
C PRO A 52 -7.55 -6.40 -4.48
N ARG A 53 -8.04 -7.28 -3.61
CA ARG A 53 -8.39 -6.92 -2.22
C ARG A 53 -7.18 -6.30 -1.51
N ASP A 54 -6.02 -6.91 -1.66
CA ASP A 54 -4.77 -6.52 -1.01
C ASP A 54 -4.32 -5.10 -1.40
N TRP A 55 -4.75 -4.60 -2.57
CA TRP A 55 -4.45 -3.23 -3.01
C TRP A 55 -5.30 -2.18 -2.30
N LYS A 56 -6.43 -2.59 -1.69
CA LYS A 56 -7.32 -1.71 -0.92
C LYS A 56 -6.92 -1.61 0.55
N GLU A 57 -6.07 -2.52 1.02
CA GLU A 57 -5.60 -2.57 2.40
C GLU A 57 -4.27 -1.77 2.49
N THR A 58 -4.17 -0.84 3.44
CA THR A 58 -2.94 -0.05 3.64
C THR A 58 -2.53 -0.02 5.10
N HIS A 59 -1.23 -0.20 5.36
CA HIS A 59 -0.65 -0.10 6.69
C HIS A 59 -0.03 1.27 6.89
N SER A 60 -0.60 2.05 7.80
CA SER A 60 -0.05 3.35 8.17
C SER A 60 0.97 3.19 9.29
N ILE A 61 2.24 3.50 8.97
CA ILE A 61 3.32 3.58 9.95
C ILE A 61 3.62 5.07 10.19
N PRO A 62 3.30 5.63 11.37
CA PRO A 62 3.59 7.03 11.65
C PRO A 62 5.10 7.29 11.66
N ILE A 63 5.57 8.20 10.78
CA ILE A 63 6.97 8.64 10.76
C ILE A 63 7.07 10.04 11.36
N ARG A 64 7.85 10.18 12.43
CA ARG A 64 8.10 11.48 13.08
C ARG A 64 8.98 12.36 12.19
N LYS A 65 8.45 13.53 11.77
CA LYS A 65 9.24 14.56 11.07
C LYS A 65 10.21 15.22 12.04
N LYS A 66 11.48 15.39 11.62
CA LYS A 66 12.56 15.88 12.49
C LYS A 66 12.47 17.37 12.88
N ASN A 67 11.66 18.17 12.17
CA ASN A 67 11.64 19.64 12.33
C ASN A 67 10.26 20.22 12.70
N LEU A 68 9.33 19.42 13.23
CA LEU A 68 8.14 19.98 13.88
C LEU A 68 8.52 20.38 15.30
N THR A 69 9.04 21.60 15.47
CA THR A 69 9.22 22.25 16.76
C THR A 69 7.85 22.39 17.44
N ASN A 70 7.64 21.59 18.49
CA ASN A 70 6.75 21.83 19.65
C ASN A 70 5.61 22.85 19.46
N GLN A 71 4.67 22.62 18.54
CA GLN A 71 3.45 23.44 18.45
C GLN A 71 2.14 22.65 18.62
N LEU A 72 2.19 21.34 18.91
CA LEU A 72 0.99 20.56 19.30
C LEU A 72 1.29 19.47 20.35
N MET A 73 2.22 19.71 21.28
CA MET A 73 2.23 18.95 22.53
C MET A 73 1.42 19.74 23.56
N THR A 74 0.09 19.61 23.50
CA THR A 74 -0.77 19.82 24.68
C THR A 74 -1.02 18.46 25.32
N PRO A 75 -0.78 18.28 26.63
CA PRO A 75 -0.92 16.99 27.31
C PRO A 75 -2.38 16.65 27.63
N ALA A 76 -3.24 16.52 26.60
CA ALA A 76 -4.69 16.29 26.80
C ALA A 76 -5.28 15.02 26.14
N VAL A 77 -4.48 14.11 25.56
CA VAL A 77 -5.02 12.83 25.02
C VAL A 77 -4.08 11.65 25.31
N ILE A 78 -3.63 11.53 26.55
CA ILE A 78 -3.09 10.26 27.07
C ILE A 78 -3.97 9.87 28.25
N ASP A 79 -5.20 9.46 27.97
CA ASP A 79 -5.92 8.52 28.83
C ASP A 79 -7.11 7.93 28.05
N GLN A 80 -7.40 6.66 28.31
CA GLN A 80 -8.51 5.85 27.80
C GLN A 80 -8.32 5.40 26.33
N SER A 81 -7.78 4.21 26.03
CA SER A 81 -8.49 2.96 26.33
C SER A 81 -7.64 1.76 25.86
N HIS A 82 -6.67 1.33 26.67
CA HIS A 82 -6.51 -0.12 26.83
C HIS A 82 -7.76 -0.58 27.56
N GLN A 83 -8.80 -1.07 26.87
CA GLN A 83 -9.79 -2.10 27.31
C GLN A 83 -10.90 -2.25 26.23
N HIS A 84 -10.79 -3.22 25.31
CA HIS A 84 -11.79 -4.29 25.21
C HIS A 84 -11.38 -5.42 24.26
N LEU A 85 -11.58 -6.63 24.79
CA LEU A 85 -11.42 -7.94 24.18
C LEU A 85 -12.46 -8.21 23.07
N VAL A 86 -12.03 -8.99 22.06
CA VAL A 86 -12.70 -10.21 21.52
C VAL A 86 -14.17 -10.16 21.05
N GLN A 87 -14.33 -10.42 19.74
CA GLN A 87 -15.42 -11.12 18.99
C GLN A 87 -16.88 -10.63 19.07
N THR A 88 -17.53 -10.47 17.90
CA THR A 88 -18.56 -11.41 17.40
C THR A 88 -18.91 -11.16 15.92
N HIS A 89 -19.31 -12.24 15.25
CA HIS A 89 -19.87 -12.36 13.89
C HIS A 89 -21.01 -11.40 13.55
N GLY A 90 -21.24 -11.20 12.24
CA GLY A 90 -22.60 -11.18 11.69
C GLY A 90 -22.96 -9.96 10.86
N GLU A 91 -23.02 -10.20 9.55
CA GLU A 91 -24.10 -9.76 8.66
C GLU A 91 -24.17 -8.30 8.13
N ASP A 92 -24.33 -8.28 6.81
CA ASP A 92 -25.06 -7.35 5.96
C ASP A 92 -24.53 -5.93 5.74
N CYS A 93 -24.18 -5.67 4.47
CA CYS A 93 -24.85 -4.64 3.66
C CYS A 93 -24.48 -4.83 2.17
N LEU A 94 -25.30 -5.64 1.47
CA LEU A 94 -25.63 -5.41 0.07
C LEU A 94 -26.70 -4.30 0.02
N ALA A 95 -26.46 -3.27 -0.78
CA ALA A 95 -27.49 -2.52 -1.50
C ALA A 95 -26.82 -1.81 -2.69
#